data_AF-A0A3N6GBD4-F1
#
_entry.id   AF-A0A3N6GBD4-F1
#
_cell.length_a   1.000
_cell.length_b   1.000
_cell.length_c   1.000
_cell.angle_alpha   90.00
_cell.angle_beta   90.00
_cell.angle_gamma   90.00
#
_symmetry.space_group_name_H-M   'P 1'
#
loop_
_entity.id
_entity.type
_entity.pdbx_description
1 polymer ?
#
loop_
_entity_poly.entity_id
_entity_poly.type
_entity_poly.pdbx_seq_one_letter_code
_entity_poly.pdbx_strand_id
1 'polypeptide(L)'
;MAGKDRDRFSTATRLRLLGEQTAARVYRSQNRRQARRSRLTGRAAFLALVVCSLVVALAYPMRQYLSQRDEIAEQERLSQEAERRTEELRDEKARLQDDAYIMRLARQHLHYVLPGETGYTVADPDAAQDRRGEPGASDHPWHSNLWDGVDSADRADRD
;
A
#
# COMPACT_ATOMS: atom_id res chain seq x y z
N MET A 1 94.79 48.79 -29.56
CA MET A 1 94.19 48.18 -28.36
C MET A 1 92.68 48.21 -28.48
N ALA A 2 92.04 47.09 -28.14
CA ALA A 2 90.66 46.92 -27.63
C ALA A 2 89.53 47.79 -28.21
N GLY A 3 88.40 47.25 -28.70
CA GLY A 3 87.74 46.07 -28.18
C GLY A 3 86.61 45.58 -29.08
N LYS A 4 86.31 44.33 -28.80
CA LYS A 4 85.37 43.38 -29.39
C LYS A 4 84.04 43.51 -28.65
N ASP A 5 82.92 43.34 -29.35
CA ASP A 5 81.72 42.57 -28.96
C ASP A 5 80.49 43.07 -29.75
N ARG A 6 80.05 42.33 -30.78
CA ARG A 6 79.14 41.17 -30.76
C ARG A 6 77.66 41.58 -30.75
N ASP A 7 77.09 41.47 -31.94
CA ASP A 7 75.67 41.35 -32.21
C ASP A 7 75.03 40.27 -31.34
N ARG A 8 74.00 40.63 -30.56
CA ARG A 8 73.08 39.70 -29.93
C ARG A 8 71.66 40.09 -30.32
N PHE A 9 71.26 39.59 -31.48
CA PHE A 9 69.89 39.63 -31.95
C PHE A 9 68.97 38.96 -30.93
N SER A 10 68.02 39.74 -30.42
CA SER A 10 66.95 39.31 -29.55
C SER A 10 66.00 38.36 -30.30
N THR A 11 66.16 37.06 -30.09
CA THR A 11 65.30 36.00 -30.64
C THR A 11 64.07 35.70 -29.78
N ALA A 12 63.94 36.33 -28.61
CA ALA A 12 62.86 36.02 -27.66
C ALA A 12 61.53 36.73 -27.97
N THR A 13 61.53 37.80 -28.78
CA THR A 13 60.30 38.58 -29.03
C THR A 13 59.55 38.15 -30.29
N ARG A 14 60.16 37.33 -31.17
CA ARG A 14 59.56 37.00 -32.48
C ARG A 14 58.55 35.86 -32.44
N LEU A 15 58.50 35.06 -31.36
CA LEU A 15 57.53 33.96 -31.24
C LEU A 15 56.23 34.34 -30.51
N ARG A 16 56.17 35.51 -29.84
CA ARG A 16 54.97 35.91 -29.08
C ARG A 16 53.94 36.69 -29.89
N LEU A 17 54.31 37.19 -31.07
CA LEU A 17 53.43 38.02 -31.92
C LEU A 17 52.52 37.23 -32.87
N LEU A 18 52.74 35.92 -33.04
CA LEU A 18 51.91 35.08 -33.92
C LEU A 18 50.81 34.29 -33.17
N GLY A 19 50.92 34.14 -31.85
CA GLY A 19 49.94 33.40 -31.04
C GLY A 19 48.72 34.20 -30.58
N GLU A 20 48.79 35.53 -30.55
CA GLU A 20 47.70 36.35 -30.01
C GLU A 20 46.65 36.77 -31.06
N GLN A 21 46.97 36.72 -32.35
CA GLN A 21 46.07 37.24 -33.39
C GLN A 21 45.03 36.24 -33.91
N THR A 22 45.20 34.93 -33.65
CA THR A 22 44.24 33.90 -34.09
C THR A 22 43.19 33.54 -33.03
N ALA A 23 43.51 33.70 -31.74
CA ALA A 23 42.56 33.44 -30.65
C ALA A 23 41.42 34.48 -30.58
N ALA A 24 41.69 35.73 -30.92
CA ALA A 24 40.73 36.83 -30.76
C ALA A 24 39.57 36.84 -31.79
N ARG A 25 39.74 36.17 -32.95
CA ARG A 25 38.69 36.14 -33.99
C ARG A 25 37.75 34.93 -33.89
N VAL A 26 38.17 33.82 -33.29
CA VAL A 26 37.32 32.63 -33.16
C VAL A 26 36.44 32.69 -31.90
N TYR A 27 36.87 33.36 -30.83
CA TYR A 27 36.05 33.48 -29.61
C TYR A 27 34.90 34.50 -29.72
N ARG A 28 35.00 35.49 -30.60
CA ARG A 28 34.05 36.60 -30.69
C ARG A 28 32.82 36.30 -31.56
N SER A 29 32.88 35.26 -32.41
CA SER A 29 31.81 34.95 -33.38
C SER A 29 30.80 33.91 -32.88
N GLN A 30 31.15 33.07 -31.90
CA GLN A 30 30.20 32.15 -31.28
C GLN A 30 29.27 32.89 -30.29
N ASN A 31 29.79 33.80 -29.48
CA ASN A 31 29.01 34.46 -28.43
C ASN A 31 28.00 35.51 -28.95
N ARG A 32 28.18 35.99 -30.19
CA ARG A 32 27.32 37.03 -30.78
C ARG A 32 26.09 36.48 -31.51
N ARG A 33 26.08 35.18 -31.86
CA ARG A 33 24.88 34.48 -32.36
C ARG A 33 23.94 34.04 -31.24
N GLN A 34 24.44 33.88 -30.02
CA GLN A 34 23.66 33.60 -28.81
C GLN A 34 22.85 34.82 -28.30
N ALA A 35 23.35 36.04 -28.54
CA ALA A 35 22.80 37.27 -27.96
C ALA A 35 21.63 37.90 -28.75
N ARG A 36 21.39 37.48 -30.01
CA ARG A 36 20.29 38.00 -30.86
C ARG A 36 19.24 36.96 -31.26
N ARG A 37 19.33 35.74 -30.75
CA ARG A 37 18.22 34.76 -30.67
C ARG A 37 18.07 34.40 -29.21
N SER A 38 17.29 35.12 -28.40
CA SER A 38 16.77 34.56 -27.13
C SER A 38 16.03 35.50 -26.18
N ARG A 39 15.64 36.73 -26.54
CA ARG A 39 14.69 37.42 -25.63
C ARG A 39 13.32 36.75 -25.64
N LEU A 40 12.89 36.31 -26.82
CA LEU A 40 11.70 35.46 -27.00
C LEU A 40 12.02 33.99 -26.72
N THR A 41 13.17 33.48 -27.19
CA THR A 41 13.54 32.06 -27.00
C THR A 41 13.89 31.72 -25.55
N GLY A 42 14.44 32.65 -24.76
CA GLY A 42 14.72 32.48 -23.34
C GLY A 42 13.45 32.54 -22.48
N ARG A 43 12.53 33.48 -22.78
CA ARG A 43 11.20 33.50 -22.14
C ARG A 43 10.39 32.27 -22.54
N ALA A 44 10.44 31.84 -23.79
CA ALA A 44 9.79 30.62 -24.25
C ALA A 44 10.41 29.36 -23.62
N ALA A 45 11.74 29.29 -23.47
CA ALA A 45 12.40 28.19 -22.78
C ALA A 45 12.03 28.14 -21.29
N PHE A 46 11.96 29.30 -20.64
CA PHE A 46 11.49 29.39 -19.25
C PHE A 46 10.02 28.98 -19.12
N LEU A 47 9.15 29.46 -20.01
CA LEU A 47 7.74 29.03 -20.06
C LEU A 47 7.61 27.53 -20.31
N ALA A 48 8.40 26.95 -21.21
CA ALA A 48 8.41 25.52 -21.46
C ALA A 48 8.86 24.72 -20.22
N LEU A 49 9.87 25.21 -19.49
CA LEU A 49 10.30 24.61 -18.23
C LEU A 49 9.22 24.69 -17.14
N VAL A 50 8.57 25.85 -17.00
CA VAL A 50 7.46 26.03 -16.05
C VAL A 50 6.31 25.09 -16.40
N VAL A 51 5.91 25.01 -17.68
CA VAL A 51 4.86 24.09 -18.13
C VAL A 51 5.27 22.64 -17.88
N CYS A 52 6.50 22.23 -18.20
CA CYS A 52 7.00 20.89 -17.87
C CYS A 52 6.97 20.63 -16.36
N SER A 53 7.40 21.58 -15.52
CA SER A 53 7.33 21.43 -14.06
C SER A 53 5.89 21.32 -13.55
N LEU A 54 4.97 22.08 -14.15
CA LEU A 54 3.56 22.08 -13.79
C LEU A 54 2.93 20.74 -14.19
N VAL A 55 3.23 20.24 -15.40
CA VAL A 55 2.77 18.93 -15.86
C VAL A 55 3.31 17.81 -14.96
N VAL A 56 4.58 17.82 -14.57
CA VAL A 56 5.14 16.82 -13.64
C VAL A 56 4.50 16.94 -12.25
N ALA A 57 4.31 18.17 -11.76
CA ALA A 57 3.68 18.44 -10.47
C ALA A 57 2.19 18.08 -10.43
N LEU A 58 1.47 18.10 -11.56
CA LEU A 58 0.07 17.66 -11.67
C LEU A 58 -0.07 16.19 -12.06
N ALA A 59 0.88 15.62 -12.81
CA ALA A 59 0.86 14.21 -13.20
C ALA A 59 1.04 13.28 -12.01
N TYR A 60 1.83 13.69 -11.02
CA TYR A 60 2.02 12.94 -9.77
C TYR A 60 0.74 12.84 -8.91
N PRO A 61 0.01 13.93 -8.59
CA PRO A 61 -1.21 13.88 -7.78
C PRO A 61 -2.43 13.29 -8.51
N MET A 62 -2.46 13.25 -9.85
CA MET A 62 -3.58 12.65 -10.60
C MET A 62 -3.76 11.16 -10.30
N ARG A 63 -2.67 10.45 -9.99
CA ARG A 63 -2.70 9.01 -9.66
C ARG A 63 -3.28 8.72 -8.27
N GLN A 64 -3.19 9.65 -7.34
CA GLN A 64 -3.70 9.52 -5.97
C GLN A 64 -5.17 9.95 -5.83
N TYR A 65 -5.64 10.82 -6.73
CA TYR A 65 -7.00 11.34 -6.66
C TYR A 65 -8.07 10.36 -7.13
N LEU A 66 -7.70 9.41 -8.00
CA LEU A 66 -8.62 8.38 -8.51
C LEU A 66 -8.70 7.15 -7.59
N SER A 67 -7.67 6.84 -6.79
CA SER A 67 -7.70 5.72 -5.84
C SER A 67 -8.45 6.04 -4.55
N GLN A 68 -8.46 7.30 -4.10
CA GLN A 68 -9.12 7.69 -2.86
C GLN A 68 -10.66 7.55 -2.90
N ARG A 69 -11.28 7.66 -4.09
CA ARG A 69 -12.75 7.55 -4.23
C ARG A 69 -13.24 6.11 -4.02
N ASP A 70 -12.51 5.15 -4.57
CA ASP A 70 -12.84 3.73 -4.42
C ASP A 70 -12.51 3.25 -3.01
N GLU A 71 -11.43 3.76 -2.41
CA GLU A 71 -11.04 3.44 -1.03
C GLU A 71 -12.05 3.95 0.01
N ILE A 72 -12.61 5.16 -0.18
CA ILE A 72 -13.69 5.67 0.69
C ILE A 72 -14.96 4.84 0.53
N ALA A 73 -15.36 4.51 -0.70
CA ALA A 73 -16.57 3.73 -0.94
C ALA A 73 -16.46 2.30 -0.38
N GLU A 74 -15.28 1.68 -0.49
CA GLU A 74 -15.02 0.37 0.09
C GLU A 74 -15.00 0.43 1.61
N GLN A 75 -14.36 1.43 2.20
CA GLN A 75 -14.30 1.59 3.65
C GLN A 75 -15.68 1.87 4.27
N GLU A 76 -16.54 2.64 3.60
CA GLU A 76 -17.94 2.85 4.02
C GLU A 76 -18.78 1.57 3.91
N ARG A 77 -18.53 0.72 2.91
CA ARG A 77 -19.21 -0.58 2.80
C ARG A 77 -18.81 -1.51 3.93
N LEU A 78 -17.52 -1.62 4.20
CA LEU A 78 -17.00 -2.43 5.29
C LEU A 78 -17.52 -1.97 6.65
N SER A 79 -17.62 -0.65 6.88
CA SER A 79 -18.18 -0.13 8.13
C SER A 79 -19.67 -0.47 8.27
N GLN A 80 -20.47 -0.31 7.21
CA GLN A 80 -21.89 -0.67 7.24
C GLN A 80 -22.14 -2.17 7.43
N GLU A 81 -21.27 -3.01 6.88
CA GLU A 81 -21.35 -4.46 7.07
C GLU A 81 -20.96 -4.84 8.50
N ALA A 82 -19.87 -4.27 9.03
CA ALA A 82 -19.47 -4.48 10.41
C ALA A 82 -20.56 -4.02 11.40
N GLU A 83 -21.16 -2.85 11.18
CA GLU A 83 -22.27 -2.35 12.00
C GLU A 83 -23.45 -3.33 12.02
N ARG A 84 -23.88 -3.82 10.85
CA ARG A 84 -24.94 -4.83 10.74
C ARG A 84 -24.61 -6.11 11.50
N ARG A 85 -23.39 -6.65 11.34
CA ARG A 85 -22.94 -7.82 12.11
C ARG A 85 -22.98 -7.55 13.61
N THR A 86 -22.57 -6.37 14.07
CA THR A 86 -22.64 -6.04 15.50
C THR A 86 -24.07 -5.93 16.03
N GLU A 87 -25.01 -5.46 15.23
CA GLU A 87 -26.42 -5.38 15.59
C GLU A 87 -27.04 -6.78 15.69
N GLU A 88 -26.81 -7.65 14.70
CA GLU A 88 -27.25 -9.04 14.71
C GLU A 88 -26.72 -9.82 15.93
N LEU A 89 -25.43 -9.65 16.23
CA LEU A 89 -24.79 -10.28 17.39
C LEU A 89 -25.32 -9.73 18.73
N ARG A 90 -25.63 -8.42 18.80
CA ARG A 90 -26.26 -7.82 19.99
C ARG A 90 -27.66 -8.37 20.21
N ASP A 91 -28.44 -8.53 19.15
CA ASP A 91 -29.78 -9.09 19.20
C ASP A 91 -29.74 -10.56 19.62
N GLU A 92 -28.81 -11.34 19.07
CA GLU A 92 -28.61 -12.73 19.48
C GLU A 92 -28.19 -12.83 20.95
N LYS A 93 -27.25 -12.00 21.39
CA LYS A 93 -26.86 -11.91 22.79
C LYS A 93 -28.03 -11.53 23.69
N ALA A 94 -28.89 -10.60 23.26
CA ALA A 94 -30.08 -10.23 24.03
C ALA A 94 -31.07 -11.39 24.14
N ARG A 95 -31.29 -12.16 23.05
CA ARG A 95 -32.11 -13.38 23.08
C ARG A 95 -31.53 -14.44 24.03
N LEU A 96 -30.21 -14.58 24.06
CA LEU A 96 -29.50 -15.52 24.95
C LEU A 96 -29.48 -15.09 26.43
N GLN A 97 -29.95 -13.89 26.79
CA GLN A 97 -30.09 -13.47 28.19
C GLN A 97 -31.39 -13.95 28.84
N ASP A 98 -32.34 -14.45 28.05
CA ASP A 98 -33.60 -15.01 28.57
C ASP A 98 -33.41 -16.49 28.93
N ASP A 99 -33.55 -16.82 30.21
CA ASP A 99 -33.46 -18.20 30.72
C ASP A 99 -34.45 -19.14 30.03
N ALA A 100 -35.64 -18.66 29.64
CA ALA A 100 -36.64 -19.47 28.93
C ALA A 100 -36.16 -19.85 27.51
N TYR A 101 -35.44 -18.94 26.86
CA TYR A 101 -34.83 -19.19 25.55
C TYR A 101 -33.70 -20.22 25.65
N ILE A 102 -32.83 -20.09 26.66
CA ILE A 102 -31.76 -21.06 26.93
C ILE A 102 -32.36 -22.45 27.22
N MET A 103 -33.38 -22.53 28.07
CA MET A 103 -34.03 -23.81 28.40
C MET A 103 -34.64 -24.48 27.16
N ARG A 104 -35.24 -23.71 26.24
CA ARG A 104 -35.76 -24.24 24.97
C ARG A 104 -34.63 -24.80 24.11
N LEU A 105 -33.54 -24.06 23.96
CA LEU A 105 -32.39 -24.46 23.15
C LEU A 105 -31.70 -25.72 23.73
N ALA A 106 -31.52 -25.74 25.05
CA ALA A 106 -30.96 -26.88 25.76
C ALA A 106 -31.84 -28.13 25.59
N ARG A 107 -33.16 -28.01 25.65
CA ARG A 107 -34.07 -29.13 25.42
C ARG A 107 -34.03 -29.62 23.97
N GLN A 108 -33.89 -28.72 23.00
CA GLN A 108 -33.84 -29.05 21.57
C GLN A 108 -32.52 -29.72 21.16
N HIS A 109 -31.39 -29.19 21.61
CA HIS A 109 -30.07 -29.63 21.13
C HIS A 109 -29.33 -30.57 22.08
N LEU A 110 -29.55 -30.42 23.39
CA LEU A 110 -28.83 -31.18 24.42
C LEU A 110 -29.69 -32.26 25.07
N HIS A 111 -30.93 -32.45 24.59
CA HIS A 111 -31.92 -33.31 25.23
C HIS A 111 -32.04 -33.04 26.74
N TYR A 112 -31.91 -31.76 27.14
CA TYR A 112 -31.96 -31.36 28.55
C TYR A 112 -33.34 -31.62 29.15
N VAL A 113 -33.35 -32.21 30.35
CA VAL A 113 -34.54 -32.60 31.09
C VAL A 113 -34.45 -32.03 32.50
N LEU A 114 -35.53 -31.45 33.02
CA LEU A 114 -35.52 -30.93 34.39
C LEU A 114 -35.54 -32.07 35.43
N PRO A 115 -35.06 -31.82 36.66
CA PRO A 115 -35.19 -32.80 37.75
C PRO A 115 -36.64 -33.22 37.95
N GLY A 116 -36.95 -34.51 37.74
CA GLY A 116 -38.30 -35.07 37.85
C GLY A 116 -39.03 -35.31 36.53
N GLU A 117 -38.51 -34.83 35.40
CA GLU A 117 -39.01 -35.16 34.07
C GLU A 117 -38.37 -36.45 33.53
N THR A 118 -39.11 -37.23 32.71
CA THR A 118 -38.58 -38.44 32.06
C THR A 118 -38.35 -38.18 30.58
N GLY A 119 -37.08 -38.14 30.17
CA GLY A 119 -36.69 -38.00 28.76
C GLY A 119 -36.73 -39.35 28.03
N TYR A 120 -37.31 -39.38 26.82
CA TYR A 120 -37.28 -40.54 25.94
C TYR A 120 -36.43 -40.22 24.71
N THR A 121 -35.41 -41.04 24.44
CA THR A 121 -34.59 -40.95 23.23
C THR A 121 -34.85 -42.20 22.39
N VAL A 122 -35.28 -42.00 21.14
CA VAL A 122 -35.47 -43.11 20.19
C VAL A 122 -34.12 -43.40 19.54
N ALA A 123 -33.60 -44.61 19.74
CA ALA A 123 -32.40 -45.07 19.04
C ALA A 123 -32.78 -45.45 17.60
N ASP A 124 -32.44 -44.60 16.65
CA ASP A 124 -32.52 -44.92 15.23
C ASP A 124 -31.31 -45.79 14.83
N PRO A 125 -31.52 -47.04 14.39
CA PRO A 125 -30.44 -47.94 13.98
C PRO A 125 -29.65 -47.45 12.76
N ASP A 126 -30.23 -46.61 11.91
CA ASP A 126 -29.55 -46.07 10.72
C ASP A 126 -28.70 -44.85 11.08
N ALA A 127 -29.12 -44.01 12.04
CA ALA A 127 -28.34 -42.87 12.56
C ALA A 127 -27.03 -43.29 13.28
N ALA A 128 -26.92 -44.56 13.70
CA ALA A 128 -25.68 -45.12 14.24
C ALA A 128 -24.63 -45.39 13.15
N GLN A 129 -25.04 -45.55 11.88
CA GLN A 129 -24.12 -45.81 10.78
C GLN A 129 -23.47 -44.52 10.26
N ASP A 130 -24.20 -43.40 10.25
CA ASP A 130 -23.70 -42.09 9.78
C ASP A 130 -22.62 -41.49 10.68
N ARG A 131 -22.67 -41.74 12.00
CA ARG A 131 -21.64 -41.26 12.95
C ARG A 131 -20.27 -41.92 12.78
N ARG A 132 -20.14 -43.01 12.00
CA ARG A 132 -18.83 -43.64 11.70
C ARG A 132 -17.96 -42.85 10.73
N GLY A 133 -18.49 -41.78 10.11
CA GLY A 133 -17.76 -40.91 9.20
C GLY A 133 -17.11 -39.68 9.85
N GLU A 134 -17.44 -39.35 11.11
CA GLU A 134 -16.77 -38.27 11.82
C GLU A 134 -15.39 -38.74 12.29
N PRO A 135 -14.34 -37.89 12.24
CA PRO A 135 -13.04 -38.20 12.82
C PRO A 135 -13.25 -38.65 14.26
N GLY A 136 -12.97 -39.92 14.55
CA GLY A 136 -13.16 -40.49 15.87
C GLY A 136 -12.53 -39.58 16.93
N ALA A 137 -13.26 -39.39 18.03
CA ALA A 137 -12.87 -38.55 19.16
C ALA A 137 -11.34 -38.59 19.33
N SER A 138 -10.70 -37.46 19.08
CA SER A 138 -9.26 -37.30 19.23
C SER A 138 -8.84 -37.81 20.59
N ASP A 139 -7.61 -38.32 20.70
CA ASP A 139 -7.04 -38.88 21.94
C ASP A 139 -6.87 -37.84 23.08
N HIS A 140 -7.44 -36.64 22.88
CA HIS A 140 -7.40 -35.51 23.79
C HIS A 140 -8.74 -35.36 24.53
N PRO A 141 -8.73 -34.85 25.76
CA PRO A 141 -9.96 -34.57 26.50
C PRO A 141 -10.91 -33.63 25.72
N TRP A 142 -12.22 -33.87 25.79
CA TRP A 142 -13.23 -33.10 25.05
C TRP A 142 -13.10 -31.57 25.19
N HIS A 143 -12.65 -31.08 26.36
CA HIS A 143 -12.47 -29.66 26.60
C HIS A 143 -11.34 -29.04 25.77
N SER A 144 -10.30 -29.81 25.44
CA SER A 144 -9.21 -29.32 24.60
C SER A 144 -9.66 -29.09 23.16
N ASN A 145 -10.49 -30.01 22.61
CA ASN A 145 -11.11 -29.83 21.30
C ASN A 145 -12.02 -28.59 21.25
N LEU A 146 -12.72 -28.28 22.35
CA LEU A 146 -13.53 -27.06 22.45
C LEU A 146 -12.65 -25.80 22.35
N TRP A 147 -11.56 -25.76 23.12
CA TRP A 147 -10.65 -24.61 23.12
C TRP A 147 -9.94 -24.44 21.77
N ASP A 148 -9.55 -25.54 21.10
CA ASP A 148 -9.01 -25.50 19.74
C ASP A 148 -10.01 -24.93 18.72
N GLY A 149 -11.31 -25.20 18.93
CA GLY A 149 -12.40 -24.61 18.15
C GLY A 149 -12.53 -23.09 18.34
N VAL A 150 -12.38 -22.61 19.57
CA VAL A 150 -12.40 -21.16 19.86
C VAL A 150 -11.15 -20.48 19.27
N ASP A 151 -9.97 -21.07 19.44
CA ASP A 151 -8.71 -20.55 18.91
C ASP A 151 -8.68 -20.55 17.37
N SER A 152 -9.34 -21.51 16.73
CA SER A 152 -9.47 -21.53 15.27
C SER A 152 -10.47 -20.48 14.76
N ALA A 153 -11.55 -20.22 15.48
CA ALA A 153 -12.50 -19.16 15.15
C ALA A 153 -11.89 -17.75 15.30
N ASP A 154 -11.08 -17.47 16.34
CA ASP A 154 -10.38 -16.18 16.50
C ASP A 154 -9.37 -15.92 15.37
N ARG A 155 -8.76 -16.97 14.83
CA ARG A 155 -7.83 -16.86 13.71
C ARG A 155 -8.53 -16.62 12.37
N ALA A 156 -9.72 -17.20 12.16
CA ALA A 156 -10.47 -17.06 10.91
C ALA A 156 -10.98 -15.63 10.65
N ASP A 157 -11.10 -14.78 11.69
CA ASP A 157 -11.48 -13.37 11.55
C ASP A 157 -10.30 -12.47 11.13
N ARG A 158 -9.07 -13.00 11.12
CA ARG A 158 -7.83 -12.23 10.89
C ARG A 158 -7.25 -12.38 9.47
N ASP A 159 -7.83 -13.27 8.65
CA ASP A 159 -7.46 -13.55 7.25
C ASP A 159 -8.55 -13.06 6.28
#